data_AF-A0A2V8QRN9-F1
#
_entry.id   AF-A0A2V8QRN9-F1
#
_cell.length_a   1.000
_cell.length_b   1.000
_cell.length_c   1.000
_cell.angle_alpha   90.00
_cell.angle_beta   90.00
_cell.angle_gamma   90.00
#
_symmetry.space_group_name_H-M   'P 1'
#
loop_
_entity.id
_entity.type
_entity.pdbx_description
1 polymer ?
#
loop_
_entity_poly.entity_id
_entity_poly.type
_entity_poly.pdbx_seq_one_letter_code
_entity_poly.pdbx_strand_id
1 'polypeptide(L)'
;MIKGSERREADYPVDKIFLDRWSPRAMSGEEMAEGELMALFEAARWAPSSYNNQPWRILYARRGTENWPQFFGLLVGGNQAWAKDAAALLLFVSKTTFDFNGETYPTHSFDTGAAWENLALQATIKGYVVHGMQGFDYERARAELRIPEGFRVEAMAAVGRPGKAEDLPEGLREREAPSPRKKLAEIVCEGKFRF
;
A
#
# COMPACT_ATOMS: atom_id res chain seq x y z
N MET A 1 -8.30 -6.45 -14.98
CA MET A 1 -7.72 -7.12 -13.79
C MET A 1 -8.64 -8.25 -13.38
N ILE A 2 -8.12 -9.39 -12.93
CA ILE A 2 -8.92 -10.47 -12.35
C ILE A 2 -9.71 -9.90 -11.15
N LYS A 3 -11.02 -10.13 -11.11
CA LYS A 3 -11.80 -9.80 -9.92
C LYS A 3 -11.55 -10.88 -8.87
N GLY A 4 -11.11 -10.48 -7.69
CA GLY A 4 -10.82 -11.43 -6.63
C GLY A 4 -12.04 -12.25 -6.21
N SER A 5 -13.25 -11.69 -6.28
CA SER A 5 -14.51 -12.40 -6.04
C SER A 5 -14.83 -13.52 -7.04
N GLU A 6 -14.12 -13.62 -8.17
CA GLU A 6 -14.23 -14.75 -9.12
C GLU A 6 -13.33 -15.94 -8.72
N ARG A 7 -12.38 -15.72 -7.80
CA ARG A 7 -11.35 -16.71 -7.39
C ARG A 7 -11.31 -16.97 -5.88
N ARG A 8 -12.01 -16.14 -5.11
CA ARG A 8 -12.07 -16.18 -3.64
C ARG A 8 -13.52 -16.29 -3.21
N GLU A 9 -13.72 -17.00 -2.12
CA GLU A 9 -15.00 -17.13 -1.43
C GLU A 9 -14.80 -16.69 0.02
N ALA A 10 -15.77 -15.91 0.55
CA ALA A 10 -15.78 -15.51 1.94
C ALA A 10 -16.69 -16.44 2.75
N ASP A 11 -16.28 -16.78 3.96
CA ASP A 11 -17.10 -17.59 4.88
C ASP A 11 -18.38 -16.86 5.36
N TYR A 12 -18.42 -15.53 5.21
CA TYR A 12 -19.49 -14.65 5.70
C TYR A 12 -19.84 -13.58 4.66
N PRO A 13 -21.05 -12.99 4.70
CA PRO A 13 -21.49 -12.00 3.72
C PRO A 13 -20.75 -10.67 3.90
N VAL A 14 -19.68 -10.48 3.13
CA VAL A 14 -18.93 -9.22 3.04
C VAL A 14 -19.12 -8.60 1.66
N ASP A 15 -18.89 -7.29 1.57
CA ASP A 15 -18.88 -6.61 0.27
C ASP A 15 -17.79 -7.18 -0.65
N LYS A 16 -18.09 -7.24 -1.96
CA LYS A 16 -17.16 -7.78 -2.96
C LYS A 16 -15.86 -7.01 -3.03
N ILE A 17 -15.82 -5.72 -2.65
CA ILE A 17 -14.60 -4.93 -2.65
C ILE A 17 -13.49 -5.57 -1.82
N PHE A 18 -13.82 -6.24 -0.70
CA PHE A 18 -12.84 -6.88 0.18
C PHE A 18 -12.23 -8.15 -0.45
N LEU A 19 -12.97 -8.81 -1.36
CA LEU A 19 -12.47 -9.93 -2.15
C LEU A 19 -11.74 -9.44 -3.40
N ASP A 20 -12.28 -8.42 -4.06
CA ASP A 20 -11.80 -7.84 -5.31
C ASP A 20 -10.50 -7.07 -5.14
N ARG A 21 -10.25 -6.48 -3.97
CA ARG A 21 -8.96 -5.90 -3.64
C ARG A 21 -7.92 -7.01 -3.46
N TRP A 22 -6.94 -7.02 -4.35
CA TRP A 22 -5.72 -7.80 -4.22
C TRP A 22 -4.53 -6.98 -4.73
N SER A 23 -3.34 -7.54 -4.63
CA SER A 23 -2.09 -6.82 -4.95
C SER A 23 -1.39 -7.48 -6.13
N PRO A 24 -1.86 -7.25 -7.37
CA PRO A 24 -1.16 -7.65 -8.57
C PRO A 24 0.19 -6.94 -8.69
N ARG A 25 1.05 -7.42 -9.58
CA ARG A 25 2.34 -6.80 -9.93
C ARG A 25 2.40 -6.30 -11.36
N ALA A 26 1.59 -6.85 -12.26
CA ALA A 26 1.57 -6.47 -13.66
C ALA A 26 0.97 -5.06 -13.82
N MET A 27 1.80 -4.11 -14.25
CA MET A 27 1.40 -2.73 -14.53
C MET A 27 1.79 -2.34 -15.95
N SER A 28 1.08 -1.39 -16.56
CA SER A 28 1.24 -1.06 -17.99
C SER A 28 2.44 -0.18 -18.33
N GLY A 29 3.12 0.41 -17.34
CA GLY A 29 4.19 1.39 -17.57
C GLY A 29 3.69 2.79 -17.95
N GLU A 30 2.38 3.00 -18.06
CA GLU A 30 1.79 4.31 -18.38
C GLU A 30 1.87 5.28 -17.20
N GLU A 31 1.99 6.57 -17.51
CA GLU A 31 1.91 7.64 -16.53
C GLU A 31 0.48 7.84 -15.99
N MET A 32 0.38 8.37 -14.77
CA MET A 32 -0.89 8.67 -14.11
C MET A 32 -1.04 10.19 -13.95
N ALA A 33 -2.24 10.71 -14.22
CA ALA A 33 -2.54 12.11 -14.00
C ALA A 33 -2.49 12.43 -12.50
N GLU A 34 -2.00 13.60 -12.14
CA GLU A 34 -1.86 13.99 -10.74
C GLU A 34 -3.19 13.94 -9.98
N GLY A 35 -4.29 14.39 -10.61
CA GLY A 35 -5.62 14.36 -10.02
C GLY A 35 -6.13 12.94 -9.71
N GLU A 36 -5.74 11.93 -10.52
CA GLU A 36 -6.07 10.53 -10.24
C GLU A 36 -5.39 10.07 -8.95
N LEU A 37 -4.11 10.42 -8.79
CA LEU A 37 -3.33 10.07 -7.60
C LEU A 37 -3.81 10.82 -6.35
N MET A 38 -4.16 12.10 -6.48
CA MET A 38 -4.73 12.91 -5.39
C MET A 38 -6.04 12.33 -4.87
N ALA A 39 -6.88 11.77 -5.75
CA ALA A 39 -8.10 11.10 -5.32
C ALA A 39 -7.83 9.85 -4.45
N LEU A 40 -6.69 9.18 -4.64
CA LEU A 40 -6.28 8.06 -3.81
C LEU A 40 -5.81 8.54 -2.42
N PHE A 41 -5.04 9.63 -2.38
CA PHE A 41 -4.62 10.25 -1.12
C PHE A 41 -5.79 10.84 -0.34
N GLU A 42 -6.79 11.41 -1.01
CA GLU A 42 -8.01 11.91 -0.34
C GLU A 42 -8.76 10.76 0.36
N ALA A 43 -8.85 9.58 -0.26
CA ALA A 43 -9.42 8.41 0.42
C ALA A 43 -8.59 8.01 1.66
N ALA A 44 -7.26 8.01 1.54
CA ALA A 44 -6.35 7.75 2.67
C ALA A 44 -6.57 8.76 3.82
N ARG A 45 -6.77 10.04 3.49
CA ARG A 45 -7.01 11.13 4.45
C ARG A 45 -8.22 10.89 5.34
N TRP A 46 -9.26 10.24 4.81
CA TRP A 46 -10.50 9.93 5.53
C TRP A 46 -10.43 8.69 6.43
N ALA A 47 -9.25 8.08 6.62
CA ALA A 47 -9.11 7.02 7.61
C ALA A 47 -9.34 7.56 9.04
N PRO A 48 -9.93 6.75 9.94
CA PRO A 48 -10.02 7.11 11.34
C PRO A 48 -8.64 7.03 12.01
N SER A 49 -8.45 7.78 13.10
CA SER A 49 -7.26 7.70 13.95
C SER A 49 -7.58 8.10 15.38
N SER A 50 -6.79 7.58 16.33
CA SER A 50 -6.91 7.97 17.75
C SER A 50 -6.82 9.50 17.91
N TYR A 51 -7.76 10.08 18.65
CA TYR A 51 -7.91 11.54 18.82
C TYR A 51 -7.96 12.35 17.50
N ASN A 52 -8.31 11.71 16.38
CA ASN A 52 -8.21 12.30 15.05
C ASN A 52 -6.81 12.87 14.74
N ASN A 53 -5.74 12.26 15.29
CA ASN A 53 -4.38 12.78 15.19
C ASN A 53 -3.77 12.64 13.77
N GLN A 54 -4.30 11.73 12.94
CA GLN A 54 -3.91 11.56 11.54
C GLN A 54 -2.38 11.45 11.35
N PRO A 55 -1.73 10.42 11.96
CA PRO A 55 -0.27 10.35 12.06
C PRO A 55 0.44 10.14 10.71
N TRP A 56 -0.28 9.67 9.69
CA TRP A 56 0.30 9.33 8.39
C TRP A 56 0.81 10.55 7.64
N ARG A 57 1.96 10.40 6.99
CA ARG A 57 2.40 11.23 5.86
C ARG A 57 2.71 10.29 4.70
N ILE A 58 2.37 10.70 3.50
CA ILE A 58 2.60 9.92 2.29
C ILE A 58 3.49 10.76 1.37
N LEU A 59 4.74 10.32 1.21
CA LEU A 59 5.64 10.88 0.22
C LEU A 59 5.44 10.09 -1.08
N TYR A 60 5.55 10.73 -2.24
CA TYR A 60 5.32 10.05 -3.51
C TYR A 60 6.21 10.58 -4.63
N ALA A 61 6.47 9.72 -5.60
CA ALA A 61 7.05 10.08 -6.88
C ALA A 61 6.22 9.49 -8.02
N ARG A 62 5.96 10.30 -9.06
CA ARG A 62 5.30 9.84 -10.28
C ARG A 62 6.34 9.43 -11.31
N ARG A 63 6.01 8.42 -12.12
CA ARG A 63 6.79 8.05 -13.31
C ARG A 63 7.03 9.30 -14.16
N GLY A 64 8.22 9.38 -14.76
CA GLY A 64 8.60 10.50 -15.64
C GLY A 64 8.98 11.80 -14.91
N THR A 65 8.82 11.87 -13.59
CA THR A 65 9.23 13.04 -12.79
C THR A 65 10.64 12.87 -12.22
N GLU A 66 11.29 13.99 -11.88
CA GLU A 66 12.65 14.01 -11.33
C GLU A 66 12.83 13.20 -10.04
N ASN A 67 11.75 13.01 -9.27
CA ASN A 67 11.77 12.24 -8.02
C ASN A 67 11.73 10.72 -8.23
N TRP A 68 11.37 10.25 -9.42
CA TRP A 68 11.21 8.81 -9.70
C TRP A 68 12.47 7.98 -9.44
N PRO A 69 13.66 8.35 -9.94
CA PRO A 69 14.87 7.56 -9.73
C PRO A 69 15.22 7.39 -8.25
N GLN A 70 14.98 8.43 -7.45
CA GLN A 70 15.22 8.40 -6.02
C GLN A 70 14.33 7.34 -5.34
N PHE A 71 13.01 7.40 -5.56
CA PHE A 71 12.08 6.43 -4.95
C PHE A 71 12.29 5.01 -5.46
N PHE A 72 12.48 4.84 -6.77
CA PHE A 72 12.70 3.53 -7.37
C PHE A 72 14.01 2.89 -6.86
N GLY A 73 15.05 3.70 -6.68
CA GLY A 73 16.34 3.28 -6.14
C GLY A 73 16.34 2.82 -4.68
N LEU A 74 15.25 3.07 -3.94
CA LEU A 74 15.07 2.55 -2.57
C LEU A 74 14.62 1.10 -2.55
N LEU A 75 13.94 0.63 -3.60
CA LEU A 75 13.39 -0.72 -3.67
C LEU A 75 14.51 -1.76 -3.79
N VAL A 76 14.32 -2.94 -3.18
CA VAL A 76 15.21 -4.09 -3.44
C VAL A 76 14.99 -4.63 -4.86
N GLY A 77 15.99 -5.31 -5.42
CA GLY A 77 15.96 -5.81 -6.81
C GLY A 77 14.72 -6.66 -7.16
N GLY A 78 14.25 -7.47 -6.21
CA GLY A 78 13.01 -8.26 -6.39
C GLY A 78 11.75 -7.41 -6.57
N ASN A 79 11.68 -6.24 -5.93
CA ASN A 79 10.58 -5.30 -6.12
C ASN A 79 10.78 -4.42 -7.36
N GLN A 80 12.01 -3.99 -7.64
CA GLN A 80 12.35 -3.26 -8.85
C GLN A 80 11.97 -4.02 -10.13
N ALA A 81 12.09 -5.35 -10.12
CA ALA A 81 11.81 -6.20 -11.28
C ALA A 81 10.40 -6.02 -11.88
N TRP A 82 9.41 -5.64 -11.08
CA TRP A 82 8.03 -5.42 -11.51
C TRP A 82 7.55 -3.98 -11.26
N ALA A 83 7.99 -3.33 -10.18
CA ALA A 83 7.58 -1.95 -9.87
C ALA A 83 8.16 -0.92 -10.86
N LYS A 84 9.12 -1.32 -11.71
CA LYS A 84 9.66 -0.50 -12.80
C LYS A 84 8.61 -0.07 -13.82
N ASP A 85 7.41 -0.66 -13.80
CA ASP A 85 6.27 -0.37 -14.67
C ASP A 85 5.11 0.31 -13.91
N ALA A 86 5.30 0.71 -12.64
CA ALA A 86 4.30 1.45 -11.88
C ALA A 86 4.16 2.92 -12.33
N ALA A 87 2.98 3.51 -12.21
CA ALA A 87 2.76 4.93 -12.52
C ALA A 87 3.21 5.86 -11.38
N ALA A 88 3.18 5.37 -10.14
CA ALA A 88 3.65 6.08 -8.95
C ALA A 88 4.23 5.12 -7.91
N LEU A 89 5.20 5.62 -7.15
CA LEU A 89 5.72 4.99 -5.94
C LEU A 89 5.38 5.86 -4.74
N LEU A 90 4.92 5.23 -3.68
CA LEU A 90 4.48 5.84 -2.43
C LEU A 90 5.37 5.36 -1.30
N LEU A 91 5.66 6.23 -0.34
CA LEU A 91 6.27 5.90 0.93
C LEU A 91 5.34 6.38 2.05
N PHE A 92 4.90 5.44 2.88
CA PHE A 92 4.11 5.72 4.08
C PHE A 92 5.05 5.89 5.26
N VAL A 93 4.88 6.99 5.97
CA VAL A 93 5.51 7.24 7.27
C VAL A 93 4.47 7.66 8.28
N SER A 94 4.76 7.45 9.56
CA SER A 94 3.85 7.80 10.65
C SER A 94 4.56 8.62 11.72
N LYS A 95 3.90 9.65 12.24
CA LYS A 95 4.41 10.42 13.38
C LYS A 95 4.24 9.59 14.66
N THR A 96 5.33 9.45 15.40
CA THR A 96 5.41 8.59 16.60
C THR A 96 4.87 9.24 17.88
N THR A 97 4.43 10.49 17.78
CA THR A 97 3.89 11.28 18.89
C THR A 97 2.59 11.99 18.51
N PHE A 98 1.78 12.31 19.52
CA PHE A 98 0.57 13.11 19.36
C PHE A 98 0.90 14.58 19.09
N ASP A 99 0.08 15.24 18.27
CA ASP A 99 0.25 16.64 17.89
C ASP A 99 -0.12 17.60 19.04
N PHE A 100 -1.07 17.22 19.89
CA PHE A 100 -1.61 18.11 20.92
C PHE A 100 -0.76 18.23 22.19
N ASN A 101 0.09 17.22 22.49
CA ASN A 101 0.94 17.22 23.69
C ASN A 101 2.35 16.65 23.47
N GLY A 102 2.68 16.11 22.31
CA GLY A 102 4.00 15.53 22.03
C GLY A 102 4.27 14.18 22.70
N GLU A 103 3.30 13.59 23.39
CA GLU A 103 3.45 12.28 24.04
C GLU A 103 3.55 11.16 23.00
N THR A 104 4.12 10.02 23.41
CA THR A 104 4.20 8.82 22.53
C THR A 104 2.82 8.41 22.05
N TYR A 105 2.74 7.99 20.78
CA TYR A 105 1.51 7.58 20.12
C TYR A 105 1.52 6.08 19.75
N PRO A 106 1.12 5.17 20.65
CA PRO A 106 1.34 3.73 20.47
C PRO A 106 0.70 3.11 19.20
N THR A 107 -0.36 3.70 18.66
CA THR A 107 -1.09 3.18 17.50
C THR A 107 -0.78 3.91 16.19
N HIS A 108 0.27 4.73 16.13
CA HIS A 108 0.61 5.50 14.94
C HIS A 108 0.73 4.63 13.66
N SER A 109 1.35 3.44 13.76
CA SER A 109 1.49 2.49 12.64
C SER A 109 0.17 1.81 12.30
N PHE A 110 -0.65 1.47 13.30
CA PHE A 110 -1.97 0.86 13.10
C PHE A 110 -2.89 1.82 12.34
N ASP A 111 -2.93 3.09 12.75
CA ASP A 111 -3.74 4.13 12.12
C ASP A 111 -3.22 4.46 10.70
N THR A 112 -1.91 4.40 10.48
CA THR A 112 -1.33 4.53 9.12
C THR A 112 -1.68 3.32 8.24
N GLY A 113 -1.81 2.13 8.81
CA GLY A 113 -2.32 0.93 8.13
C GLY A 113 -3.78 1.10 7.66
N ALA A 114 -4.62 1.78 8.45
CA ALA A 114 -5.98 2.13 8.04
C ALA A 114 -6.01 3.11 6.85
N ALA A 115 -5.13 4.13 6.87
CA ALA A 115 -4.97 5.05 5.74
C ALA A 115 -4.50 4.34 4.47
N TRP A 116 -3.57 3.39 4.59
CA TRP A 116 -3.16 2.52 3.50
C TRP A 116 -4.32 1.69 2.94
N GLU A 117 -5.14 1.07 3.80
CA GLU A 117 -6.25 0.23 3.32
C GLU A 117 -7.31 1.07 2.60
N ASN A 118 -7.66 2.26 3.11
CA ASN A 118 -8.56 3.18 2.39
C ASN A 118 -8.02 3.53 0.99
N LEU A 119 -6.72 3.83 0.89
CA LEU A 119 -6.06 4.09 -0.39
C LEU A 119 -6.16 2.88 -1.33
N ALA A 120 -5.90 1.68 -0.81
CA ALA A 120 -5.91 0.46 -1.61
C ALA A 120 -7.31 0.09 -2.11
N LEU A 121 -8.34 0.29 -1.27
CA LEU A 121 -9.74 0.11 -1.66
C LEU A 121 -10.14 1.13 -2.73
N GLN A 122 -9.79 2.41 -2.55
CA GLN A 122 -10.08 3.43 -3.56
C GLN A 122 -9.39 3.15 -4.90
N ALA A 123 -8.12 2.73 -4.87
CA ALA A 123 -7.39 2.35 -6.09
C ALA A 123 -8.09 1.17 -6.80
N THR A 124 -8.54 0.17 -6.05
CA THR A 124 -9.29 -0.98 -6.58
C THR A 124 -10.62 -0.54 -7.20
N ILE A 125 -11.38 0.33 -6.54
CA ILE A 125 -12.64 0.89 -7.06
C ILE A 125 -12.42 1.63 -8.39
N LYS A 126 -11.31 2.33 -8.52
CA LYS A 126 -10.91 3.04 -9.75
C LYS A 126 -10.27 2.14 -10.82
N GLY A 127 -10.09 0.85 -10.53
CA GLY A 127 -9.51 -0.12 -11.46
C GLY A 127 -7.99 -0.06 -11.58
N TYR A 128 -7.30 0.59 -10.63
CA TYR A 128 -5.83 0.62 -10.58
C TYR A 128 -5.27 -0.61 -9.86
N VAL A 129 -4.04 -0.96 -10.23
CA VAL A 129 -3.17 -1.84 -9.44
C VAL A 129 -2.62 -1.06 -8.25
N VAL A 130 -2.64 -1.68 -7.08
CA VAL A 130 -2.03 -1.15 -5.85
C VAL A 130 -1.35 -2.27 -5.06
N HIS A 131 -0.06 -2.10 -4.75
CA HIS A 131 0.76 -3.16 -4.15
C HIS A 131 1.67 -2.61 -3.05
N GLY A 132 1.44 -3.04 -1.80
CA GLY A 132 2.27 -2.68 -0.65
C GLY A 132 3.56 -3.49 -0.58
N MET A 133 4.65 -2.87 -0.15
CA MET A 133 6.01 -3.41 -0.19
C MET A 133 6.75 -3.14 1.12
N GLN A 134 7.25 -4.22 1.73
CA GLN A 134 8.27 -4.16 2.79
C GLN A 134 9.69 -4.16 2.21
N GLY A 135 9.90 -4.73 1.01
CA GLY A 135 11.22 -4.88 0.41
C GLY A 135 11.79 -3.58 -0.16
N PHE A 136 12.35 -2.73 0.68
CA PHE A 136 13.08 -1.51 0.33
C PHE A 136 14.06 -1.14 1.46
N ASP A 137 14.94 -0.18 1.21
CA ASP A 137 15.93 0.27 2.18
C ASP A 137 15.35 1.41 3.05
N TYR A 138 15.01 1.08 4.31
CA TYR A 138 14.39 1.98 5.27
C TYR A 138 15.31 3.12 5.71
N GLU A 139 16.60 2.83 5.92
CA GLU A 139 17.59 3.82 6.37
C GLU A 139 17.93 4.80 5.24
N ARG A 140 18.11 4.29 4.02
CA ARG A 140 18.25 5.14 2.83
C ARG A 140 16.99 5.96 2.59
N ALA A 141 15.79 5.38 2.74
CA ALA A 141 14.54 6.13 2.60
C ALA A 141 14.49 7.31 3.57
N ARG A 142 14.86 7.10 4.85
CA ARG A 142 14.96 8.17 5.84
C ARG A 142 15.96 9.24 5.41
N ALA A 143 17.18 8.84 5.09
CA ALA A 143 18.27 9.77 4.78
C ALA A 143 18.02 10.56 3.49
N GLU A 144 17.71 9.87 2.39
CA GLU A 144 17.56 10.45 1.06
C GLU A 144 16.30 11.35 0.96
N LEU A 145 15.20 10.96 1.61
CA LEU A 145 13.95 11.73 1.61
C LEU A 145 13.84 12.69 2.80
N ARG A 146 14.91 12.84 3.59
CA ARG A 146 15.03 13.79 4.70
C ARG A 146 13.90 13.66 5.73
N ILE A 147 13.55 12.42 6.06
CA ILE A 147 12.46 12.11 6.99
C ILE A 147 12.97 12.42 8.41
N PRO A 148 12.35 13.39 9.11
CA PRO A 148 12.88 13.85 10.39
C PRO A 148 12.74 12.80 11.49
N GLU A 149 13.45 13.04 12.59
CA GLU A 149 13.22 12.33 13.86
C GLU A 149 11.75 12.45 14.29
N GLY A 150 11.29 11.48 15.07
CA GLY A 150 9.89 11.39 15.50
C GLY A 150 8.94 10.84 14.43
N PHE A 151 9.43 10.44 13.26
CA PHE A 151 8.67 9.69 12.26
C PHE A 151 9.23 8.28 12.06
N ARG A 152 8.33 7.30 11.93
CA ARG A 152 8.65 5.93 11.55
C ARG A 152 8.39 5.72 10.06
N VAL A 153 9.34 5.10 9.38
CA VAL A 153 9.17 4.63 8.00
C VAL A 153 8.43 3.28 8.03
N GLU A 154 7.28 3.19 7.37
CA GLU A 154 6.38 2.02 7.49
C GLU A 154 6.52 1.05 6.32
N ALA A 155 6.12 1.51 5.13
CA ALA A 155 6.05 0.68 3.93
C ALA A 155 6.10 1.56 2.68
N MET A 156 6.52 0.96 1.55
CA MET A 156 6.31 1.55 0.24
C MET A 156 5.10 0.93 -0.45
N ALA A 157 4.57 1.59 -1.46
CA ALA A 157 3.60 1.00 -2.36
C ALA A 157 3.80 1.44 -3.81
N ALA A 158 3.35 0.60 -4.73
CA ALA A 158 3.30 0.90 -6.15
C ALA A 158 1.84 1.04 -6.60
N VAL A 159 1.57 2.03 -7.45
CA VAL A 159 0.26 2.26 -8.07
C VAL A 159 0.43 2.39 -9.57
N GLY A 160 -0.46 1.79 -10.36
CA GLY A 160 -0.43 1.91 -11.82
C GLY A 160 -1.67 1.33 -12.50
N ARG A 161 -1.76 1.47 -13.83
CA ARG A 161 -2.81 0.81 -14.60
C ARG A 161 -2.49 -0.67 -14.78
N PRO A 162 -3.49 -1.56 -14.86
CA PRO A 162 -3.27 -2.99 -15.08
C PRO A 162 -2.44 -3.26 -16.34
N GLY A 163 -1.37 -4.03 -16.20
CA GLY A 163 -0.56 -4.54 -17.30
C GLY A 163 -0.93 -5.98 -17.67
N LYS A 164 -0.11 -6.59 -18.54
CA LYS A 164 -0.24 -8.00 -18.92
C LYS A 164 0.62 -8.86 -17.99
N ALA A 165 0.09 -10.01 -17.56
CA ALA A 165 0.83 -10.92 -16.69
C ALA A 165 2.09 -11.46 -17.40
N GLU A 166 2.04 -11.58 -18.73
CA GLU A 166 3.12 -12.02 -19.59
C GLU A 166 4.34 -11.09 -19.55
N ASP A 167 4.16 -9.82 -19.19
CA ASP A 167 5.25 -8.85 -19.07
C ASP A 167 6.05 -9.03 -17.76
N LEU A 168 5.53 -9.80 -16.80
CA LEU A 168 6.25 -10.13 -15.57
C LEU A 168 7.32 -11.19 -15.80
N PRO A 169 8.40 -11.20 -14.99
CA PRO A 169 9.31 -12.34 -14.87
C PRO A 169 8.57 -13.65 -14.58
N GLU A 170 9.04 -14.77 -15.14
CA GLU A 170 8.37 -16.09 -15.09
C GLU A 170 7.86 -16.46 -13.69
N GLY A 171 8.72 -16.41 -12.66
CA GLY A 171 8.34 -16.75 -11.29
C GLY A 171 7.32 -15.79 -10.64
N LEU A 172 7.06 -14.61 -11.22
CA LEU A 172 6.00 -13.70 -10.80
C LEU A 172 4.69 -13.95 -11.56
N ARG A 173 4.73 -14.48 -12.79
CA ARG A 173 3.53 -14.78 -13.60
C ARG A 173 2.60 -15.76 -12.89
N GLU A 174 3.16 -16.83 -12.35
CA GLU A 174 2.41 -17.87 -11.62
C GLU A 174 1.75 -17.32 -10.34
N ARG A 175 2.30 -16.23 -9.79
CA ARG A 175 1.83 -15.59 -8.57
C ARG A 175 0.87 -14.43 -8.83
N GLU A 176 0.56 -14.16 -10.10
CA GLU A 176 -0.33 -13.08 -10.52
C GLU A 176 -1.80 -13.50 -10.40
N ALA A 177 -2.17 -13.94 -9.21
CA ALA A 177 -3.51 -14.35 -8.85
C ALA A 177 -3.88 -13.89 -7.42
N PRO A 178 -5.18 -13.69 -7.12
CA PRO A 178 -5.64 -13.36 -5.78
C PRO A 178 -5.25 -14.44 -4.75
N SER A 179 -4.47 -14.07 -3.72
CA SER A 179 -4.06 -14.99 -2.64
C SER A 179 -5.22 -15.48 -1.74
N PRO A 180 -5.13 -16.68 -1.14
CA PRO A 180 -6.08 -17.16 -0.13
C PRO A 180 -5.91 -16.46 1.23
N ARG A 181 -6.71 -16.85 2.22
CA ARG A 181 -6.58 -16.43 3.63
C ARG A 181 -6.58 -17.65 4.55
N LYS A 182 -6.04 -17.47 5.77
CA LYS A 182 -6.28 -18.38 6.89
C LYS A 182 -7.77 -18.47 7.17
N LYS A 183 -8.22 -19.55 7.80
CA LYS A 183 -9.59 -19.66 8.32
C LYS A 183 -9.83 -18.62 9.39
N LEU A 184 -11.06 -18.13 9.52
CA LEU A 184 -11.39 -17.09 10.49
C LEU A 184 -11.07 -17.51 11.94
N ALA A 185 -11.28 -18.78 12.28
CA ALA A 185 -10.98 -19.33 13.60
C ALA A 185 -9.49 -19.33 13.97
N GLU A 186 -8.58 -19.17 13.00
CA GLU A 186 -7.14 -19.04 13.27
C GLU A 186 -6.75 -17.61 13.69
N ILE A 187 -7.63 -16.62 13.52
CA ILE A 187 -7.32 -15.20 13.72
C ILE A 187 -8.38 -14.41 14.50
N VAL A 188 -9.56 -15.00 14.74
CA VAL A 188 -10.60 -14.44 15.61
C VAL A 188 -11.00 -15.45 16.70
N CYS A 189 -10.95 -15.03 17.96
CA CYS A 189 -11.44 -15.79 19.11
C CYS A 189 -12.22 -14.86 20.04
N GLU A 190 -13.34 -15.34 20.57
CA GLU A 190 -14.10 -14.60 21.57
C GLU A 190 -13.43 -14.68 22.95
N GLY A 191 -13.31 -13.54 23.63
CA GLY A 191 -12.78 -13.47 24.99
C GLY A 191 -11.26 -13.48 25.06
N LYS A 192 -10.69 -14.36 25.88
CA LYS A 192 -9.24 -14.43 26.13
C LYS A 192 -8.51 -15.05 24.93
N PHE A 193 -7.24 -14.70 24.78
CA PHE A 193 -6.35 -15.21 23.74
C PHE A 193 -6.34 -16.74 23.67
N ARG A 194 -6.72 -17.29 22.51
CA ARG A 194 -6.87 -18.74 22.24
C ARG A 194 -6.51 -19.10 20.79
N PHE A 195 -5.49 -18.44 20.25
CA PHE A 195 -4.94 -18.69 18.92
C PHE A 195 -3.80 -19.71 18.97
#